data_AF-A0A2N2NGP6-F1
#
_entry.id   AF-A0A2N2NGP6-F1
#
_cell.length_a   1.000
_cell.length_b   1.000
_cell.length_c   1.000
_cell.angle_alpha   90.00
_cell.angle_beta   90.00
_cell.angle_gamma   90.00
#
_symmetry.space_group_name_H-M   'P 1'
#
loop_
_entity.id
_entity.type
_entity.pdbx_description
1 polymer ?
#
loop_
_entity_poly.entity_id
_entity_poly.type
_entity_poly.pdbx_seq_one_letter_code
_entity_poly.pdbx_strand_id
1 'polypeptide(L)'
;MNFKFDFGYAMTAFTALVFYFRVAMLRGRKRRLAREELAEVMRMAKGKRQKDRMAEIEAKKGRPSIEIRSWLLIGIGILLMFAGIIFKNYPDLNLPQTLVEYWWAGPSLGFIIFIFAIK
;
A
#
# COMPACT_ATOMS: atom_id res chain seq x y z
N MET A 1 17.01 23.73 -13.88
CA MET A 1 16.70 22.28 -13.96
C MET A 1 15.62 22.06 -15.00
N ASN A 2 15.97 21.57 -16.19
CA ASN A 2 14.99 21.19 -17.21
C ASN A 2 14.38 19.84 -16.82
N PHE A 3 13.27 19.86 -16.11
CA PHE A 3 12.45 18.65 -15.91
C PHE A 3 11.83 18.27 -17.25
N LYS A 4 12.52 17.41 -18.01
CA LYS A 4 11.90 16.71 -19.13
C LYS A 4 10.93 15.69 -18.53
N PHE A 5 9.64 16.04 -18.53
CA PHE A 5 8.58 15.18 -18.04
C PHE A 5 8.42 14.01 -19.01
N ASP A 6 9.08 12.90 -18.67
CA ASP A 6 9.09 11.67 -19.45
C ASP A 6 7.83 10.84 -19.16
N PHE A 7 7.35 10.11 -20.16
CA PHE A 7 6.20 9.19 -20.06
C PHE A 7 6.37 8.19 -18.91
N GLY A 8 7.59 7.72 -18.67
CA GLY A 8 7.89 6.81 -17.56
C GLY A 8 7.61 7.41 -16.17
N TYR A 9 7.80 8.71 -16.00
CA TYR A 9 7.45 9.38 -14.74
C TYR A 9 5.94 9.48 -14.57
N ALA A 10 5.19 9.78 -15.65
CA ALA A 10 3.73 9.83 -15.62
C ALA A 10 3.14 8.48 -15.21
N MET A 11 3.62 7.38 -15.80
CA MET A 11 3.18 6.02 -15.48
C MET A 11 3.51 5.59 -14.06
N THR A 12 4.73 5.90 -13.59
CA THR A 12 5.14 5.57 -12.22
C THR A 12 4.34 6.38 -11.19
N ALA A 13 4.11 7.67 -11.46
CA ALA A 13 3.30 8.52 -10.60
C ALA A 13 1.85 8.05 -10.55
N PHE A 14 1.27 7.67 -11.70
CA PHE A 14 -0.08 7.14 -11.77
C PHE A 14 -0.24 5.84 -10.96
N THR A 15 0.67 4.88 -11.13
CA THR A 15 0.64 3.63 -10.36
C THR A 15 0.85 3.85 -8.86
N ALA A 16 1.73 4.79 -8.48
CA ALA A 16 1.89 5.21 -7.09
C ALA A 16 0.59 5.81 -6.51
N LEU A 17 -0.11 6.66 -7.29
CA LEU A 17 -1.41 7.22 -6.89
C LEU A 17 -2.46 6.13 -6.69
N VAL A 18 -2.54 5.15 -7.60
CA VAL A 18 -3.45 4.00 -7.46
C VAL A 18 -3.14 3.20 -6.20
N PHE A 19 -1.86 2.93 -5.92
CA PHE A 19 -1.44 2.28 -4.69
C PHE A 19 -1.83 3.08 -3.44
N TYR A 20 -1.56 4.39 -3.44
CA TYR A 20 -1.95 5.27 -2.33
C TYR A 20 -3.47 5.29 -2.12
N PHE A 21 -4.23 5.39 -3.21
CA PHE A 21 -5.69 5.36 -3.17
C PHE A 21 -6.21 4.05 -2.57
N ARG A 22 -5.60 2.91 -2.93
CA ARG A 22 -5.92 1.61 -2.31
C ARG A 22 -5.70 1.63 -0.80
N VAL A 23 -4.55 2.14 -0.36
CA VAL A 23 -4.21 2.24 1.07
C VAL A 23 -5.19 3.18 1.79
N ALA A 24 -5.55 4.31 1.19
CA ALA A 24 -6.53 5.23 1.72
C ALA A 24 -7.92 4.58 1.86
N MET A 25 -8.36 3.81 0.85
CA MET A 25 -9.61 3.05 0.91
C MET A 25 -9.61 2.01 2.03
N LEU A 26 -8.50 1.29 2.25
CA LEU A 26 -8.38 0.32 3.34
C LEU A 26 -8.54 0.99 4.71
N ARG A 27 -7.87 2.13 4.93
CA ARG A 27 -8.03 2.92 6.16
C ARG A 27 -9.47 3.42 6.32
N GLY A 28 -10.08 3.91 5.24
CA GLY A 28 -11.45 4.41 5.23
C GLY A 28 -12.47 3.32 5.58
N ARG A 29 -12.35 2.13 4.99
CA ARG A 29 -13.25 1.00 5.25
C ARG A 29 -13.15 0.51 6.68
N LYS A 30 -11.93 0.35 7.23
CA LYS A 30 -11.73 -0.05 8.63
C LYS A 30 -12.29 1.00 9.61
N ARG A 31 -12.14 2.29 9.32
CA ARG A 31 -12.73 3.37 10.14
C ARG A 31 -14.26 3.35 10.13
N ARG A 32 -14.89 3.05 8.99
CA ARG A 32 -16.35 2.91 8.89
C ARG A 32 -16.85 1.70 9.67
N LEU A 33 -16.21 0.54 9.49
CA LEU A 33 -16.54 -0.69 10.22
C LEU A 33 -16.39 -0.51 11.73
N ALA A 34 -15.33 0.16 12.21
CA ALA A 34 -15.15 0.44 13.63
C ALA A 34 -16.26 1.34 14.20
N ARG A 35 -16.79 2.28 13.42
CA ARG A 35 -17.93 3.13 13.84
C ARG A 35 -19.24 2.33 13.88
N GLU A 36 -19.46 1.45 12.91
CA GLU A 36 -20.62 0.56 12.87
C GLU A 36 -20.61 -0.42 14.05
N GLU A 37 -19.47 -1.07 14.33
CA GLU A 37 -19.30 -1.95 15.49
C GLU A 37 -19.58 -1.22 16.82
N LEU A 38 -19.06 0.01 16.97
CA LEU A 38 -19.33 0.84 18.16
C LEU A 38 -20.81 1.21 18.29
N ALA A 39 -21.48 1.57 17.19
CA ALA A 39 -22.90 1.90 17.19
C ALA A 39 -23.76 0.67 17.53
N GLU A 40 -23.39 -0.51 17.04
CA GLU A 40 -24.06 -1.77 17.38
C GLU A 40 -23.92 -2.10 18.87
N VAL A 41 -22.71 -1.97 19.42
CA VAL A 41 -22.46 -2.21 20.85
C VAL A 41 -23.19 -1.21 21.75
N MET A 42 -23.33 0.06 21.34
CA MET A 42 -24.14 1.04 22.06
C MET A 42 -25.65 0.73 22.03
N ARG A 43 -26.13 0.03 21.00
CA ARG A 43 -27.53 -0.41 20.87
C ARG A 43 -27.84 -1.71 21.63
N MET A 44 -26.83 -2.48 22.04
CA MET A 44 -27.04 -3.68 22.85
C MET A 44 -27.56 -3.33 24.26
N ALA A 45 -28.40 -4.20 24.82
CA ALA A 45 -28.89 -4.06 26.18
C ALA A 45 -27.72 -4.03 27.18
N LYS A 46 -27.79 -3.10 28.15
CA LYS A 46 -26.75 -2.93 29.17
C LYS A 46 -26.61 -4.22 29.99
N GLY A 47 -25.43 -4.83 29.91
CA GLY A 47 -25.15 -6.11 30.57
C GLY A 47 -23.73 -6.61 30.31
N LYS A 48 -23.40 -7.80 30.84
CA LYS A 48 -22.06 -8.40 30.75
C LYS A 48 -21.54 -8.50 29.30
N ARG A 49 -22.41 -8.90 28.36
CA ARG A 49 -22.11 -8.96 26.93
C ARG A 49 -21.70 -7.62 26.30
N GLN A 50 -22.29 -6.51 26.74
CA GLN A 50 -21.91 -5.18 26.24
C GLN A 50 -20.53 -4.76 26.75
N LYS A 51 -20.23 -5.04 28.02
CA LYS A 51 -18.92 -4.75 28.62
C LYS A 51 -17.81 -5.58 27.97
N ASP A 52 -18.06 -6.86 27.72
CA ASP A 52 -17.09 -7.74 27.07
C ASP A 52 -16.79 -7.28 25.62
N ARG A 53 -17.82 -6.92 24.84
CA ARG A 53 -17.66 -6.36 23.47
C ARG A 53 -16.97 -4.99 23.44
N MET A 54 -17.24 -4.12 24.42
CA MET A 54 -16.54 -2.83 24.57
C MET A 54 -15.04 -3.04 24.82
N ALA A 55 -14.68 -3.98 25.70
CA ALA A 55 -13.29 -4.30 26.00
C ALA A 55 -12.56 -4.89 24.77
N GLU A 56 -13.23 -5.71 23.96
CA GLU A 56 -12.67 -6.21 22.70
C GLU A 56 -12.40 -5.09 21.67
N ILE A 57 -13.30 -4.10 21.56
CA ILE A 57 -13.11 -2.96 20.67
C ILE A 57 -11.94 -2.09 21.15
N GLU A 58 -11.82 -1.88 22.46
CA GLU A 58 -10.75 -1.09 23.06
C GLU A 58 -9.38 -1.78 22.90
N ALA A 59 -9.33 -3.11 23.03
CA ALA A 59 -8.13 -3.90 22.76
C ALA A 59 -7.69 -3.87 21.29
N LYS A 60 -8.63 -3.71 20.35
CA LYS A 60 -8.33 -3.57 18.90
C LYS A 60 -7.84 -2.17 18.51
N LYS A 61 -8.10 -1.16 19.34
CA LYS A 61 -7.80 0.26 19.07
C LYS A 61 -6.29 0.55 18.92
N GLY A 62 -5.44 -0.27 19.52
CA GLY A 62 -3.97 -0.17 19.44
C GLY A 62 -3.31 -0.94 18.28
N ARG A 63 -4.08 -1.68 17.46
CA ARG A 63 -3.50 -2.47 16.37
C ARG A 63 -3.27 -1.62 15.12
N PRO A 64 -2.18 -1.84 14.37
CA PRO A 64 -1.94 -1.15 13.10
C PRO A 64 -3.15 -1.32 12.18
N SER A 65 -3.63 -0.20 11.63
CA SER A 65 -4.77 -0.22 10.70
C SER A 65 -4.48 -0.96 9.39
N ILE A 66 -3.23 -1.34 9.14
CA ILE A 66 -2.78 -1.97 7.91
C ILE A 66 -2.05 -3.27 8.30
N GLU A 67 -2.52 -4.39 7.78
CA GLU A 67 -1.90 -5.70 7.97
C GLU A 67 -1.16 -6.08 6.69
N ILE A 68 0.04 -6.63 6.85
CA ILE A 68 0.83 -7.15 5.74
C ILE A 68 0.36 -8.58 5.49
N ARG A 69 -0.23 -8.82 4.33
CA ARG A 69 -0.69 -10.14 3.91
C ARG A 69 0.49 -11.05 3.53
N SER A 70 1.51 -10.50 2.88
CA SER A 70 2.68 -11.26 2.44
C SER A 70 3.93 -10.40 2.44
N TRP A 71 4.85 -10.73 3.35
CA TRP A 71 6.18 -10.12 3.40
C TRP A 71 7.03 -10.46 2.17
N LEU A 72 6.82 -11.63 1.57
CA LEU A 72 7.51 -12.03 0.35
C LEU A 72 7.14 -11.13 -0.84
N LEU A 73 5.85 -10.77 -0.98
CA LEU A 73 5.42 -9.82 -2.01
C LEU A 73 5.98 -8.42 -1.76
N ILE A 74 6.11 -8.01 -0.50
CA ILE A 74 6.80 -6.74 -0.17
C ILE A 74 8.26 -6.80 -0.61
N GLY A 75 8.99 -7.87 -0.28
CA GLY A 75 10.39 -8.02 -0.68
C GLY A 75 10.57 -7.96 -2.20
N ILE A 76 9.75 -8.70 -2.95
CA ILE A 76 9.79 -8.70 -4.42
C ILE A 76 9.46 -7.31 -4.98
N GLY A 77 8.44 -6.64 -4.45
CA GLY A 77 8.07 -5.29 -4.88
C GLY A 77 9.20 -4.29 -4.65
N ILE A 78 9.84 -4.32 -3.48
CA ILE A 78 10.99 -3.46 -3.17
C ILE A 78 12.16 -3.72 -4.14
N LEU A 79 12.48 -4.98 -4.41
CA LEU A 79 13.55 -5.35 -5.35
C LEU A 79 13.26 -4.83 -6.78
N LEU A 80 12.03 -4.94 -7.25
CA LEU A 80 11.62 -4.43 -8.57
C LEU A 80 11.72 -2.89 -8.65
N MET A 81 11.35 -2.18 -7.57
CA MET A 81 11.51 -0.73 -7.52
C MET A 81 12.98 -0.33 -7.56
N PHE A 82 13.84 -1.00 -6.78
CA PHE A 82 15.28 -0.72 -6.79
C PHE A 82 15.93 -1.06 -8.13
N ALA A 83 15.56 -2.19 -8.75
CA ALA A 83 16.08 -2.56 -10.07
C ALA A 83 15.84 -1.47 -11.12
N GLY A 84 14.62 -0.91 -11.19
CA GLY A 84 14.34 0.18 -12.13
C GLY A 84 15.09 1.48 -11.84
N ILE A 85 15.35 1.79 -10.56
CA ILE A 85 16.20 2.95 -10.19
C ILE A 85 17.65 2.71 -10.62
N ILE A 86 18.17 1.50 -10.41
CA ILE A 86 19.55 1.13 -10.79
C ILE A 86 19.71 1.22 -12.30
N PHE A 87 18.78 0.67 -13.08
CA PHE A 87 18.83 0.70 -14.55
C PHE A 87 18.90 2.12 -15.12
N LYS A 88 18.27 3.08 -14.44
CA LYS A 88 18.30 4.49 -14.84
C LYS A 88 19.58 5.22 -14.44
N ASN A 89 20.08 4.96 -13.24
CA ASN A 89 21.14 5.78 -12.63
C ASN A 89 22.55 5.24 -12.85
N TYR A 90 22.70 3.98 -13.28
CA TYR A 90 24.00 3.33 -13.50
C TYR A 90 24.17 2.92 -14.96
N PRO A 91 24.45 3.87 -15.87
CA PRO A 91 24.69 3.58 -17.28
C PRO A 91 25.97 2.75 -17.50
N ASP A 92 26.90 2.76 -16.54
CA ASP A 92 28.18 2.02 -16.59
C ASP A 92 27.99 0.49 -16.55
N LEU A 93 26.80 0.01 -16.23
CA LEU A 93 26.46 -1.42 -16.21
C LEU A 93 26.31 -2.03 -17.62
N ASN A 94 26.48 -1.25 -18.71
CA ASN A 94 26.32 -1.70 -20.10
C ASN A 94 25.01 -2.48 -20.32
N LEU A 95 23.94 -2.02 -19.68
CA LEU A 95 22.65 -2.67 -19.76
C LEU A 95 22.03 -2.46 -21.16
N PRO A 96 21.27 -3.45 -21.68
CA PRO A 96 20.46 -3.28 -22.87
C PRO A 96 19.66 -1.98 -22.83
N GLN A 97 19.71 -1.19 -23.92
CA GLN A 97 19.05 0.11 -24.02
C GLN A 97 17.54 0.03 -23.73
N THR A 98 16.93 -1.11 -24.03
CA THR A 98 15.52 -1.41 -23.72
C THR A 98 15.24 -1.38 -22.21
N LEU A 99 16.12 -1.89 -21.36
CA LEU A 99 15.93 -1.87 -19.91
C LEU A 99 16.02 -0.45 -19.34
N VAL A 100 16.85 0.39 -19.94
CA VAL A 100 16.98 1.81 -19.58
C VAL A 100 15.74 2.58 -20.02
N GLU A 101 15.18 2.29 -21.19
CA GLU A 101 13.96 2.93 -21.71
C GLU A 101 12.71 2.53 -20.89
N TYR A 102 12.60 1.25 -20.53
CA TYR A 102 11.50 0.71 -19.73
C TYR A 102 11.78 0.69 -18.21
N TRP A 103 12.72 1.53 -17.73
CA TRP A 103 13.08 1.61 -16.30
C TRP A 103 11.87 1.79 -15.37
N TRP A 104 10.83 2.49 -15.85
CA TRP A 104 9.60 2.79 -15.14
C TRP A 104 8.71 1.56 -14.90
N ALA A 105 8.91 0.49 -15.65
CA ALA A 105 8.15 -0.76 -15.49
C ALA A 105 8.42 -1.42 -14.13
N GLY A 106 9.68 -1.39 -13.66
CA GLY A 106 10.06 -1.96 -12.36
C GLY A 106 9.32 -1.31 -11.19
N PRO A 107 9.42 0.03 -11.01
CA PRO A 107 8.71 0.74 -9.95
C PRO A 107 7.19 0.61 -10.06
N SER A 108 6.64 0.68 -11.28
CA SER A 108 5.20 0.52 -11.52
C SER A 108 4.68 -0.85 -11.11
N LEU A 109 5.40 -1.92 -11.48
CA LEU A 109 5.09 -3.29 -11.05
C LEU A 109 5.24 -3.45 -9.53
N GLY A 110 6.25 -2.82 -8.92
CA GLY A 110 6.41 -2.79 -7.47
C GLY A 110 5.18 -2.23 -6.75
N PHE A 111 4.66 -1.09 -7.21
CA PHE A 111 3.42 -0.51 -6.67
C PHE A 111 2.21 -1.45 -6.85
N ILE A 112 2.07 -2.08 -8.01
CA ILE A 112 0.99 -3.03 -8.28
C ILE A 112 1.09 -4.23 -7.33
N ILE A 113 2.28 -4.78 -7.11
CA ILE A 113 2.48 -5.90 -6.17
C ILE A 113 2.13 -5.47 -4.74
N PHE A 114 2.47 -4.26 -4.33
CA PHE A 114 2.11 -3.75 -3.00
C PHE A 114 0.60 -3.63 -2.78
N ILE A 115 -0.19 -3.37 -3.83
CA ILE A 115 -1.66 -3.38 -3.74
C ILE A 115 -2.18 -4.74 -3.23
N PHE A 116 -1.53 -5.84 -3.65
CA PHE A 116 -1.91 -7.21 -3.25
C PHE A 116 -1.21 -7.69 -1.97
N ALA A 117 -0.09 -7.07 -1.61
CA ALA A 117 0.67 -7.41 -0.41
C ALA A 117 0.02 -6.92 0.89
N ILE A 118 -0.93 -5.98 0.81
CA ILE A 118 -1.47 -5.24 1.97
C ILE A 118 -3.00 -5.47 2.15
N LYS A 119 -3.47 -5.54 3.41
CA LYS A 119 -4.87 -5.75 3.80
C LYS A 119 -5.40 -4.81 4.91
#